data_AF-A0A0D2J507-F1
#
_entry.id   AF-A0A0D2J507-F1
#
_cell.length_a   1.000
_cell.length_b   1.000
_cell.length_c   1.000
_cell.angle_alpha   90.00
_cell.angle_beta   90.00
_cell.angle_gamma   90.00
#
_symmetry.space_group_name_H-M   'P 1'
#
loop_
_entity.id
_entity.type
_entity.pdbx_description
1 polymer ?
#
loop_
_entity_poly.entity_id
_entity_poly.type
_entity_poly.pdbx_seq_one_letter_code
_entity_poly.pdbx_strand_id
1 'polypeptide(L)'
;MALEKGKIRLKPILIKLVTVLAALGLLFLGWDTGRKESQKELKLLGSKVRLLEQKNRRLHSENKSLSSRLFRCQLGEKSRQYKERRPEPKAVVRNLVLSRGRSVLIADQKATVVLDEVLKSPERARIRFGVLGRPQSVRELKAGASLSFEVGKRQVHLVVKAIHASSARISVVIPPRPDDKS
;
A
#
# COMPACT_ATOMS: atom_id res chain seq x y z
N MET A 1 31.31 -51.22 -99.36
CA MET A 1 32.37 -50.23 -99.69
C MET A 1 31.83 -48.83 -99.47
N ALA A 2 32.59 -48.03 -98.72
CA ALA A 2 32.75 -46.56 -98.77
C ALA A 2 31.50 -45.68 -98.51
N LEU A 3 31.39 -44.98 -97.37
CA LEU A 3 32.04 -43.71 -96.99
C LEU A 3 31.72 -42.54 -97.95
N GLU A 4 30.89 -41.59 -97.51
CA GLU A 4 31.21 -40.14 -97.52
C GLU A 4 30.17 -39.37 -96.68
N LYS A 5 30.59 -38.84 -95.51
CA LYS A 5 30.85 -37.41 -95.25
C LYS A 5 29.60 -36.54 -95.48
N GLY A 6 28.93 -36.07 -94.43
CA GLY A 6 29.52 -35.12 -93.50
C GLY A 6 29.31 -33.68 -94.00
N LYS A 7 28.05 -33.19 -93.95
CA LYS A 7 27.74 -31.75 -93.97
C LYS A 7 26.77 -31.46 -92.85
N ILE A 8 27.35 -31.30 -91.67
CA ILE A 8 26.68 -30.95 -90.42
C ILE A 8 25.87 -29.68 -90.66
N ARG A 9 24.55 -29.78 -90.49
CA ARG A 9 23.61 -28.64 -90.46
C ARG A 9 23.89 -27.81 -89.20
N LEU A 10 25.00 -27.07 -89.18
CA LEU A 10 25.42 -26.22 -88.05
C LEU A 10 24.46 -25.04 -87.80
N LYS A 11 23.85 -24.51 -88.86
CA LYS A 11 23.02 -23.29 -88.80
C LYS A 11 21.81 -23.38 -87.84
N PRO A 12 20.96 -24.42 -87.86
CA PRO A 12 19.83 -24.51 -86.93
C PRO A 12 20.24 -24.76 -85.47
N ILE A 13 21.38 -25.41 -85.24
CA ILE A 13 21.90 -25.66 -83.88
C ILE A 13 22.40 -24.34 -83.28
N LEU A 14 23.10 -23.53 -84.08
CA LEU A 14 23.61 -22.23 -83.65
C LEU A 14 22.47 -21.28 -83.23
N ILE A 15 21.37 -21.23 -83.98
CA ILE A 15 20.21 -20.39 -83.67
C ILE A 15 19.58 -20.81 -82.34
N LYS A 16 19.40 -22.13 -82.11
CA LYS A 16 18.86 -22.64 -80.84
C LYS A 16 19.75 -22.29 -79.66
N LEU A 17 21.07 -22.38 -79.83
CA LEU A 17 22.06 -22.03 -78.80
C LEU A 17 21.98 -20.55 -78.42
N VAL A 18 21.87 -19.66 -79.41
CA VAL A 18 21.71 -18.21 -79.19
C VAL A 18 20.41 -17.89 -78.46
N THR A 19 19.29 -18.53 -78.81
CA THR A 19 18.01 -18.32 -78.10
C THR A 19 18.03 -18.83 -76.65
N VAL A 20 18.70 -19.96 -76.38
CA VAL A 20 18.85 -20.46 -75.00
C VAL A 20 19.73 -19.54 -74.17
N LEU A 21 20.83 -19.04 -74.75
CA LEU A 21 21.70 -18.04 -74.11
C LEU A 21 20.95 -16.72 -73.84
N ALA A 22 20.12 -16.25 -74.77
CA ALA A 22 19.30 -15.06 -74.56
C ALA A 22 18.25 -15.24 -73.46
N ALA A 23 17.59 -16.40 -73.42
CA ALA A 23 16.63 -16.74 -72.36
C ALA A 23 17.28 -16.83 -70.97
N LEU A 24 18.47 -17.45 -70.90
CA LEU A 24 19.28 -17.48 -69.67
C LEU A 24 19.73 -16.08 -69.24
N GLY A 25 20.12 -15.21 -70.18
CA GLY A 25 20.47 -13.83 -69.91
C GLY A 25 19.31 -13.03 -69.32
N LEU A 26 18.09 -13.19 -69.86
CA LEU A 26 16.88 -12.55 -69.33
C LEU A 26 16.50 -13.06 -67.94
N LEU A 27 16.61 -14.36 -67.69
CA LEU A 27 16.38 -14.95 -66.37
C LEU A 27 17.40 -14.44 -65.34
N PHE A 28 18.68 -14.33 -65.73
CA PHE A 28 19.74 -13.84 -64.86
C PHE A 28 19.57 -12.35 -64.52
N LEU A 29 19.18 -11.53 -65.51
CA LEU A 29 18.87 -10.12 -65.31
C LEU A 29 17.66 -9.94 -64.37
N GLY A 30 16.60 -10.71 -64.57
CA GLY A 30 15.43 -10.69 -63.69
C GLY A 30 15.72 -11.16 -62.25
N TRP A 31 16.65 -12.12 -62.10
CA TRP A 31 17.14 -12.56 -60.79
C TRP A 31 17.96 -11.47 -60.10
N ASP A 32 18.85 -10.79 -60.81
CA ASP A 32 19.73 -9.78 -60.23
C ASP A 32 18.96 -8.51 -59.82
N THR A 33 17.96 -8.10 -60.60
CA THR A 33 17.08 -6.97 -60.24
C THR A 33 16.23 -7.28 -59.00
N GLY A 34 15.60 -8.46 -58.95
CA GLY A 34 14.83 -8.90 -57.79
C GLY A 34 15.68 -9.00 -56.52
N ARG A 35 16.92 -9.50 -56.63
CA ARG A 35 17.85 -9.63 -55.49
C ARG A 35 18.23 -8.27 -54.89
N LYS A 36 18.43 -7.24 -55.72
CA LYS A 36 18.78 -5.89 -55.27
C LYS A 36 17.64 -5.23 -54.50
N GLU A 37 16.40 -5.47 -54.92
CA GLU A 37 15.22 -4.92 -54.26
C GLU A 37 14.95 -5.60 -52.91
N SER A 38 15.01 -6.94 -52.86
CA SER A 38 14.91 -7.68 -51.60
C SER A 38 16.03 -7.35 -50.62
N GLN A 39 17.25 -7.07 -51.10
CA GLN A 39 18.35 -6.61 -50.22
C GLN A 39 18.09 -5.23 -49.60
N LYS A 40 17.42 -4.32 -50.32
CA LYS A 40 17.05 -3.01 -49.76
C LYS A 40 16.00 -3.17 -48.66
N GLU A 41 14.98 -4.00 -48.89
CA GLU A 41 13.95 -4.30 -47.89
C GLU A 41 14.52 -4.98 -46.65
N LEU A 42 15.42 -5.96 -46.82
CA LEU A 42 16.10 -6.62 -45.70
C LEU A 42 16.97 -5.65 -44.89
N LYS A 43 17.66 -4.71 -45.54
CA LYS A 43 18.42 -3.65 -44.84
C LYS A 43 17.49 -2.70 -44.07
N LEU A 44 16.33 -2.38 -44.63
CA LEU A 44 15.34 -1.48 -44.03
C LEU A 44 14.58 -2.16 -42.87
N LEU A 45 14.29 -3.44 -42.98
CA LEU A 45 13.77 -4.26 -41.89
C LEU A 45 14.83 -4.42 -40.79
N GLY A 46 16.08 -4.68 -41.15
CA GLY A 46 17.19 -4.77 -40.20
C GLY A 46 17.41 -3.48 -39.41
N SER A 47 17.29 -2.31 -40.05
CA SER A 47 17.38 -1.02 -39.34
C SER A 47 16.19 -0.76 -38.44
N LYS A 48 14.95 -1.13 -38.85
CA LYS A 48 13.75 -1.06 -38.00
C LYS A 48 13.85 -1.97 -36.77
N VAL A 49 14.33 -3.20 -36.94
CA VAL A 49 14.54 -4.15 -35.82
C VAL A 49 15.55 -3.59 -34.82
N ARG A 50 16.68 -3.06 -35.29
CA ARG A 50 17.68 -2.42 -34.42
C ARG A 50 17.12 -1.22 -33.65
N LEU A 51 16.28 -0.40 -34.30
CA LEU A 51 15.65 0.75 -33.66
C LEU A 51 14.62 0.32 -32.60
N LEU A 52 13.84 -0.72 -32.89
CA LEU A 52 12.90 -1.31 -31.92
C LEU A 52 13.64 -1.94 -30.74
N GLU A 53 14.73 -2.66 -30.98
CA GLU A 53 15.57 -3.20 -29.91
C GLU A 53 16.16 -2.10 -29.03
N GLN A 54 16.67 -1.00 -29.63
CA GLN A 54 17.16 0.15 -28.87
C GLN A 54 16.05 0.78 -28.02
N LYS A 55 14.85 0.98 -28.59
CA LYS A 55 13.70 1.53 -27.86
C LYS A 55 13.28 0.61 -26.71
N ASN A 56 13.29 -0.70 -26.93
CA ASN A 56 12.93 -1.67 -25.89
C ASN A 56 13.96 -1.70 -24.76
N ARG A 57 15.27 -1.63 -25.08
CA ARG A 57 16.35 -1.49 -24.08
C ARG A 57 16.19 -0.22 -23.25
N ARG A 58 15.84 0.90 -23.88
CA ARG A 58 15.58 2.17 -23.18
C ARG A 58 14.38 2.04 -22.24
N LEU A 59 13.27 1.48 -22.69
CA LEU A 59 12.09 1.25 -21.85
C LEU A 59 12.38 0.31 -20.68
N HIS A 60 13.20 -0.72 -20.88
CA HIS A 60 13.67 -1.59 -19.79
C HIS A 60 14.50 -0.83 -18.75
N SER A 61 15.38 0.08 -19.19
CA SER A 61 16.16 0.91 -18.26
C SER A 61 15.29 1.89 -17.48
N GLU A 62 14.28 2.48 -18.13
CA GLU A 62 13.31 3.38 -17.50
C GLU A 62 12.43 2.62 -16.50
N ASN A 63 11.91 1.44 -16.86
CA ASN A 63 11.14 0.58 -15.95
C ASN A 63 11.96 0.13 -14.75
N LYS A 64 13.25 -0.22 -14.94
CA LYS A 64 14.14 -0.58 -13.83
C LYS A 64 14.38 0.61 -12.89
N SER A 65 14.57 1.81 -13.44
CA SER A 65 14.71 3.05 -12.66
C SER A 65 13.44 3.37 -11.88
N LEU A 66 12.27 3.32 -12.53
CA LEU A 66 10.98 3.55 -11.90
C LEU A 66 10.69 2.53 -10.80
N SER A 67 10.94 1.24 -11.05
CA SER A 67 10.80 0.19 -10.04
C SER A 67 11.70 0.42 -8.83
N SER A 68 12.95 0.86 -9.06
CA SER A 68 13.90 1.21 -7.99
C SER A 68 13.49 2.46 -7.21
N ARG A 69 12.80 3.41 -7.85
CA ARG A 69 12.23 4.60 -7.19
C ARG A 69 11.01 4.21 -6.36
N LEU A 70 10.10 3.40 -6.91
CA LEU A 70 8.94 2.88 -6.17
C LEU A 70 9.35 2.07 -4.95
N PHE A 71 10.35 1.19 -5.09
CA PHE A 71 10.87 0.40 -3.96
C PHE A 71 11.46 1.29 -2.86
N ARG A 72 12.19 2.35 -3.22
CA ARG A 72 12.70 3.34 -2.25
C ARG A 72 11.59 4.16 -1.58
N CYS A 73 10.55 4.54 -2.33
CA CYS A 73 9.37 5.22 -1.75
C CYS A 73 8.61 4.30 -0.78
N GLN A 74 8.40 3.03 -1.13
CA GLN A 74 7.76 2.05 -0.24
C GLN A 74 8.58 1.77 1.02
N LEU A 75 9.91 1.71 0.92
CA LEU A 75 10.78 1.61 2.09
C LEU A 75 10.74 2.87 2.96
N GLY A 76 10.67 4.05 2.33
CA GLY A 76 10.48 5.33 3.00
C GLY A 76 9.13 5.44 3.73
N GLU A 77 8.05 4.93 3.14
CA GLU A 77 6.73 4.85 3.78
C GLU A 77 6.71 3.87 4.95
N LYS A 78 7.33 2.69 4.81
CA LYS A 78 7.46 1.73 5.92
C LYS A 78 8.29 2.28 7.07
N SER A 79 9.34 3.06 6.78
CA SER A 79 10.17 3.68 7.82
C SER A 79 9.56 4.95 8.42
N ARG A 80 8.69 5.68 7.69
CA ARG A 80 7.81 6.72 8.24
C ARG A 80 6.73 6.12 9.15
N GLN A 81 6.10 5.02 8.76
CA GLN A 81 5.19 4.26 9.63
C GLN A 81 5.86 3.74 10.91
N TYR A 82 7.16 3.42 10.85
CA TYR A 82 7.90 2.96 12.03
C TYR A 82 8.33 4.10 12.96
N LYS A 83 8.62 5.30 12.44
CA LYS A 83 8.94 6.49 13.26
C LYS A 83 7.72 7.17 13.89
N GLU A 84 6.51 6.94 13.37
CA GLU A 84 5.25 7.43 13.96
C GLU A 84 4.66 6.50 15.05
N ARG A 85 5.31 5.37 15.38
CA ARG A 85 4.89 4.46 16.45
C ARG A 85 5.81 4.53 17.68
N ARG A 86 6.12 5.73 18.18
CA ARG A 86 6.19 5.84 19.65
C ARG A 86 4.73 5.89 20.10
N PRO A 87 4.20 4.90 20.84
CA PRO A 87 2.92 5.10 21.49
C PRO A 87 3.13 6.28 22.42
N GLU A 88 2.59 7.45 22.07
CA GLU A 88 2.34 8.49 23.06
C GLU A 88 1.69 7.79 24.26
N PRO A 89 2.09 8.10 25.50
CA PRO A 89 1.63 7.33 26.64
C PRO A 89 0.11 7.50 26.71
N LYS A 90 -0.62 6.48 26.25
CA LYS A 90 -2.05 6.62 25.95
C LYS A 90 -2.78 6.71 27.27
N ALA A 91 -3.63 7.72 27.41
CA ALA A 91 -4.55 7.79 28.54
C ALA A 91 -5.34 6.47 28.63
N VAL A 92 -5.30 5.83 29.79
CA VAL A 92 -6.02 4.59 30.04
C VAL A 92 -7.48 4.95 30.27
N VAL A 93 -8.33 4.58 29.31
CA VAL A 93 -9.79 4.73 29.44
C VAL A 93 -10.38 3.41 29.91
N ARG A 94 -11.05 3.42 31.06
CA ARG A 94 -11.79 2.26 31.60
C ARG A 94 -13.27 2.57 31.63
N ASN A 95 -14.08 1.74 30.98
CA ASN A 95 -15.53 1.79 31.09
C ASN A 95 -15.97 0.88 32.23
N LEU A 96 -16.69 1.43 33.20
CA LEU A 96 -17.13 0.74 34.39
C LEU A 96 -18.64 0.86 34.52
N VAL A 97 -19.26 -0.17 35.08
CA VAL A 97 -20.66 -0.13 35.52
C VAL A 97 -20.63 -0.16 37.04
N LEU A 98 -21.03 0.94 37.67
CA LEU A 98 -21.18 0.99 39.12
C LEU A 98 -22.59 0.54 39.48
N SER A 99 -22.70 -0.54 40.24
CA SER A 99 -23.95 -0.92 40.89
C SER A 99 -24.05 -0.22 42.25
N ARG A 100 -25.27 0.06 42.70
CA ARG A 100 -25.52 0.65 44.02
C ARG A 100 -24.79 -0.13 45.13
N GLY A 101 -24.06 0.59 45.98
CA GLY A 101 -23.31 0.03 47.12
C GLY A 101 -22.01 -0.69 46.76
N ARG A 102 -21.67 -0.85 45.48
CA ARG A 102 -20.40 -1.47 45.06
C ARG A 102 -19.31 -0.43 44.84
N SER A 103 -18.17 -0.66 45.47
CA SER A 103 -16.96 0.14 45.26
C SER A 103 -16.09 -0.44 44.15
N VAL A 104 -15.55 0.42 43.31
CA VAL A 104 -14.53 0.06 42.32
C VAL A 104 -13.25 0.85 42.59
N LEU A 105 -12.13 0.12 42.56
CA LEU A 105 -10.79 0.68 42.71
C LEU A 105 -10.24 1.13 41.35
N ILE A 106 -9.68 2.32 41.29
CA ILE A 106 -9.11 2.93 40.09
C ILE A 106 -7.74 3.55 40.38
N ALA A 107 -7.04 3.97 39.32
CA ALA A 107 -5.73 4.62 39.40
C ALA A 107 -4.73 3.86 40.29
N ASP A 108 -4.40 2.63 39.89
CA ASP A 108 -3.47 1.74 40.60
C ASP A 108 -3.91 1.44 42.06
N GLN A 109 -5.22 1.26 42.28
CA GLN A 109 -5.83 0.98 43.58
C GLN A 109 -5.71 2.11 44.62
N LYS A 110 -5.38 3.33 44.18
CA LYS A 110 -5.23 4.50 45.05
C LYS A 110 -6.49 5.34 45.20
N ALA A 111 -7.52 5.09 44.39
CA ALA A 111 -8.78 5.79 44.48
C ALA A 111 -9.97 4.84 44.40
N THR A 112 -11.04 5.21 45.07
CA THR A 112 -12.28 4.44 45.17
C THR A 112 -13.43 5.24 44.59
N VAL A 113 -14.31 4.61 43.83
CA VAL A 113 -15.56 5.21 43.35
C VAL A 113 -16.72 4.27 43.69
N VAL A 114 -17.78 4.81 44.26
CA VAL A 114 -18.96 4.09 44.74
C VAL A 114 -20.20 4.81 44.26
N LEU A 115 -21.18 4.06 43.75
CA LEU A 115 -22.53 4.58 43.54
C LEU A 115 -23.33 4.40 44.83
N ASP A 116 -23.66 5.51 45.50
CA ASP A 116 -24.39 5.51 46.76
C ASP A 116 -25.89 5.34 46.50
N GLU A 117 -26.42 6.17 45.59
CA GLU A 117 -27.83 6.20 45.28
C GLU A 117 -28.10 6.74 43.86
N VAL A 118 -29.24 6.37 43.30
CA VAL A 118 -29.78 6.95 42.06
C VAL A 118 -31.07 7.70 42.41
N LEU A 119 -31.04 9.02 42.24
CA LEU A 119 -32.18 9.91 42.43
C LEU A 119 -33.00 9.92 41.14
N LYS A 120 -34.32 9.69 41.25
CA LYS A 120 -35.20 9.46 40.09
C LYS A 120 -35.72 10.73 39.42
N SER A 121 -35.75 11.87 40.11
CA SER A 121 -36.26 13.13 39.55
C SER A 121 -35.54 14.34 40.16
N PRO A 122 -34.70 15.05 39.38
CA PRO A 122 -34.14 14.65 38.09
C PRO A 122 -33.21 13.44 38.21
N GLU A 123 -33.04 12.67 37.13
CA GLU A 123 -32.16 11.48 37.13
C GLU A 123 -30.71 11.87 37.44
N ARG A 124 -30.24 11.54 38.64
CA ARG A 124 -28.90 11.86 39.15
C ARG A 124 -28.31 10.68 39.89
N ALA A 125 -27.02 10.46 39.72
CA ALA A 125 -26.25 9.48 40.45
C ALA A 125 -25.50 10.19 41.59
N ARG A 126 -25.76 9.79 42.84
CA ARG A 126 -24.98 10.21 44.00
C ARG A 126 -23.74 9.32 44.06
N ILE A 127 -22.61 9.86 43.64
CA ILE A 127 -21.34 9.15 43.55
C ILE A 127 -20.43 9.61 44.69
N ARG A 128 -19.97 8.64 45.47
CA ARG A 128 -18.95 8.84 46.49
C ARG A 128 -17.61 8.44 45.89
N PHE A 129 -16.63 9.32 45.97
CA PHE A 129 -15.28 9.08 45.47
C PHE A 129 -14.25 9.55 46.49
N GLY A 130 -13.10 8.90 46.49
CA GLY A 130 -12.05 9.22 47.46
C GLY A 130 -10.71 8.70 46.99
N VAL A 131 -9.67 9.33 47.52
CA VAL A 131 -8.30 8.83 47.42
C VAL A 131 -7.98 8.13 48.72
N LEU A 132 -7.31 6.99 48.65
CA LEU A 132 -6.94 6.23 49.83
C LEU A 132 -6.09 7.09 50.78
N GLY A 133 -6.52 7.20 52.04
CA GLY A 133 -5.90 8.10 53.03
C GLY A 133 -6.39 9.56 53.02
N ARG A 134 -7.40 9.91 52.22
CA ARG A 134 -8.04 11.23 52.21
C ARG A 134 -9.55 11.12 52.54
N PRO A 135 -10.18 12.19 53.05
CA PRO A 135 -11.62 12.21 53.24
C PRO A 135 -12.36 11.96 51.93
N GLN A 136 -13.41 11.14 51.99
CA GLN A 136 -14.25 10.85 50.83
C GLN A 136 -15.12 12.05 50.50
N SER A 137 -15.29 12.31 49.20
CA SER A 137 -16.16 13.34 48.67
C SER A 137 -17.40 12.70 48.05
N VAL A 138 -18.53 13.36 48.16
CA VAL A 138 -19.80 12.92 47.56
C VAL A 138 -20.28 13.99 46.59
N ARG A 139 -20.67 13.59 45.39
CA ARG A 139 -21.24 14.48 44.38
C ARG A 139 -22.44 13.85 43.71
N GLU A 140 -23.45 14.66 43.44
CA GLU A 140 -24.58 14.29 42.60
C GLU A 140 -24.25 14.67 41.16
N LEU A 141 -24.28 13.68 40.27
CA LEU A 141 -23.91 13.84 38.87
C LEU A 141 -25.08 13.39 37.98
N LYS A 142 -25.41 14.20 36.99
CA LYS A 142 -26.35 13.86 35.92
C LYS A 142 -25.61 13.15 34.79
N ALA A 143 -26.34 12.46 33.91
CA ALA A 143 -25.73 11.90 32.70
C ALA A 143 -25.04 13.01 31.87
N GLY A 144 -23.86 12.70 31.34
CA GLY A 144 -22.97 13.65 30.67
C GLY A 144 -22.07 14.48 31.61
N ALA A 145 -22.32 14.48 32.92
CA ALA A 145 -21.49 15.23 33.86
C ALA A 145 -20.10 14.59 33.98
N SER A 146 -19.09 15.45 34.11
CA SER A 146 -17.70 15.07 34.35
C SER A 146 -17.22 15.58 35.71
N LEU A 147 -16.30 14.83 36.31
CA LEU A 147 -15.65 15.16 37.56
C LEU A 147 -14.16 14.84 37.40
N SER A 148 -13.29 15.76 37.80
CA SER A 148 -11.85 15.50 37.89
C SER A 148 -11.37 15.60 39.32
N PHE A 149 -10.49 14.70 39.72
CA PHE A 149 -9.82 14.78 41.02
C PHE A 149 -8.41 14.21 40.92
N GLU A 150 -7.54 14.67 41.83
CA GLU A 150 -6.13 14.32 41.83
C GLU A 150 -5.88 13.06 42.67
N VAL A 151 -5.09 12.13 42.13
CA VAL A 151 -4.66 10.89 42.77
C VAL A 151 -3.14 10.80 42.68
N GLY A 152 -2.45 11.22 43.75
CA GLY A 152 -0.99 11.38 43.73
C GLY A 152 -0.59 12.53 42.78
N LYS A 153 0.21 12.25 41.75
CA LYS A 153 0.60 13.22 40.69
C LYS A 153 -0.23 13.09 39.40
N ARG A 154 -1.37 12.38 39.43
CA ARG A 154 -2.23 12.11 38.27
C ARG A 154 -3.59 12.75 38.46
N GLN A 155 -4.11 13.40 37.43
CA GLN A 155 -5.49 13.89 37.40
C GLN A 155 -6.41 12.81 36.82
N VAL A 156 -7.35 12.29 37.58
CA VAL A 156 -8.30 11.27 37.11
C VAL A 156 -9.60 11.95 36.74
N HIS A 157 -10.14 11.63 35.56
CA HIS A 157 -11.43 12.14 35.10
C HIS A 157 -12.48 11.03 35.11
N LEU A 158 -13.63 11.30 35.71
CA LEU A 158 -14.81 10.47 35.69
C LEU A 158 -15.87 11.14 34.83
N VAL A 159 -16.48 10.40 33.90
CA VAL A 159 -17.58 10.87 33.06
C VAL A 159 -18.76 9.92 33.20
N VAL A 160 -19.89 10.43 33.66
CA VAL A 160 -21.12 9.65 33.76
C VAL A 160 -21.76 9.56 32.37
N LYS A 161 -21.75 8.38 31.76
CA LYS A 161 -22.31 8.17 30.41
C LYS A 161 -23.81 7.97 30.43
N ALA A 162 -24.29 7.16 31.37
CA ALA A 162 -25.70 6.86 31.52
C ALA A 162 -25.99 6.53 32.99
N ILE A 163 -27.20 6.84 33.40
CA ILE A 163 -27.75 6.48 34.70
C ILE A 163 -28.90 5.51 34.43
N HIS A 164 -29.05 4.53 35.30
CA HIS A 164 -30.11 3.54 35.28
C HIS A 164 -30.66 3.43 36.70
N ALA A 165 -31.83 2.82 36.86
CA ALA A 165 -32.56 2.75 38.14
C ALA A 165 -31.72 2.29 39.37
N SER A 166 -30.69 1.47 39.17
CA SER A 166 -29.82 0.95 40.24
C SER A 166 -28.32 0.91 39.88
N SER A 167 -27.95 1.49 38.73
CA SER A 167 -26.57 1.47 38.26
C SER A 167 -26.21 2.72 37.45
N ALA A 168 -24.92 3.00 37.34
CA ALA A 168 -24.40 4.09 36.52
C ALA A 168 -23.27 3.57 35.63
N ARG A 169 -23.32 3.89 34.34
CA ARG A 169 -22.22 3.65 33.40
C ARG A 169 -21.28 4.84 33.44
N ILE A 170 -20.02 4.58 33.76
CA ILE A 170 -19.02 5.62 33.95
C ILE A 170 -17.78 5.29 33.13
N SER A 171 -17.19 6.31 32.51
CA SER A 171 -15.85 6.23 31.93
C SER A 171 -14.85 6.90 32.86
N VAL A 172 -13.79 6.18 33.17
CA VAL A 172 -12.64 6.68 33.92
C VAL A 172 -11.52 6.89 32.94
N VAL A 173 -11.01 8.13 32.85
CA VAL A 173 -9.86 8.48 32.03
C VAL A 173 -8.71 8.77 32.98
N ILE A 174 -7.65 7.96 32.86
CA ILE A 174 -6.43 8.12 33.63
C ILE A 174 -5.34 8.55 32.64
N PRO A 175 -4.93 9.81 32.63
CA PRO A 175 -3.86 10.28 31.78
C PRO A 175 -2.54 9.58 32.13
N PRO A 176 -1.59 9.53 31.18
CA PRO A 176 -0.25 9.00 31.43
C PRO A 176 0.46 9.74 32.56
N ARG A 177 1.43 9.11 33.24
CA ARG A 177 2.23 9.87 34.21
C ARG A 177 3.02 10.94 33.44
N PRO A 178 3.17 12.15 34.00
CA PRO A 178 4.06 13.15 33.43
C PRO A 178 5.50 12.59 33.28
N ASP A 179 5.87 11.64 34.13
CA ASP A 179 7.19 11.00 34.18
C ASP A 179 7.38 9.83 33.17
N ASP A 180 6.33 9.38 32.46
CA ASP A 180 6.41 8.29 31.45
C ASP A 180 6.97 8.76 30.09
N LYS A 181 7.56 9.98 30.04
CA LYS A 181 8.35 10.46 28.90
C LYS A 181 9.82 10.09 29.13
N SER A 182 10.20 8.85 28.85
CA SER A 182 11.61 8.42 28.81
C SER A 182 11.84 7.57 27.57
#